data_AF-A0A3M1WQP5-F1
#
_entry.id   AF-A0A3M1WQP5-F1
#
_cell.length_a   1.000
_cell.length_b   1.000
_cell.length_c   1.000
_cell.angle_alpha   90.00
_cell.angle_beta   90.00
_cell.angle_gamma   90.00
#
_symmetry.space_group_name_H-M   'P 1'
#
loop_
_entity.id
_entity.type
_entity.pdbx_description
1 polymer ?
#
loop_
_entity_poly.entity_id
_entity_poly.type
_entity_poly.pdbx_seq_one_letter_code
_entity_poly.pdbx_strand_id
1 'polypeptide(L)' 'MPNTGQIDWTVDGSTTTAARIRVLSLAQPTIRDDSDAPFSIVVAPTLTVTAPNGGEQWAVGTEQEIRWTTNLRGGSVHL' A
#
# COMPACT_ATOMS: atom_id res chain seq x y z
N MET A 1 5.87 -17.52 28.38
CA MET A 1 6.32 -17.64 26.98
C MET A 1 7.41 -16.61 26.76
N PRO A 2 8.54 -16.95 26.11
CA PRO A 2 9.58 -15.97 25.81
C PRO A 2 9.06 -14.96 24.78
N ASN A 3 9.58 -13.73 24.81
CA ASN A 3 9.32 -12.76 23.77
C ASN A 3 9.96 -13.23 22.46
N THR A 4 9.20 -13.19 21.37
CA THR A 4 9.70 -13.55 20.03
C THR A 4 10.49 -12.43 19.38
N GLY A 5 10.54 -11.24 19.99
CA GLY A 5 11.21 -10.04 19.46
C GLY A 5 10.48 -9.38 18.27
N GLN A 6 9.63 -10.14 17.58
CA GLN A 6 8.85 -9.69 16.41
C GLN A 6 7.51 -10.43 16.34
N ILE A 7 6.54 -9.78 15.72
CA ILE A 7 5.27 -10.35 15.29
C ILE A 7 5.00 -9.93 13.84
N ASP A 8 4.66 -10.89 12.99
CA ASP A 8 4.18 -10.61 11.64
C ASP A 8 2.67 -10.36 11.72
N TRP A 9 2.24 -9.18 11.28
CA TRP A 9 0.85 -8.77 11.31
C TRP A 9 0.45 -8.20 9.94
N THR A 10 -0.65 -8.73 9.39
CA THR A 10 -1.28 -8.20 8.19
C THR A 10 -2.43 -7.28 8.58
N VAL A 11 -2.48 -6.09 8.00
CA VAL A 11 -3.48 -5.08 8.31
C VAL A 11 -4.72 -5.26 7.45
N ASP A 12 -5.86 -5.62 8.06
CA ASP A 12 -7.16 -5.76 7.37
C ASP A 12 -8.07 -4.52 7.53
N GLY A 13 -7.59 -3.47 8.21
CA GLY A 13 -8.34 -2.25 8.49
C GLY A 13 -8.44 -1.28 7.31
N SER A 14 -9.42 -0.38 7.36
CA SER A 14 -9.56 0.73 6.41
C SER A 14 -8.34 1.65 6.40
N THR A 15 -8.08 2.29 5.25
CA THR A 15 -7.02 3.30 5.17
C THR A 15 -7.26 4.45 6.14
N THR A 16 -6.21 4.89 6.82
CA THR A 16 -6.25 5.98 7.79
C THR A 16 -4.87 6.62 7.90
N THR A 17 -4.82 7.88 8.31
CA THR A 17 -3.57 8.59 8.66
C THR A 17 -3.33 8.64 10.17
N ALA A 18 -4.23 8.06 10.96
CA ALA A 18 -4.26 8.14 12.42
C ALA A 18 -4.17 6.77 13.10
N ALA A 19 -3.61 5.75 12.43
CA ALA A 19 -3.43 4.43 13.03
C ALA A 19 -2.43 4.49 14.19
N ARG A 20 -2.64 3.68 15.23
CA ARG A 20 -1.70 3.48 16.35
C ARG A 20 -1.64 2.00 16.71
N ILE A 21 -0.49 1.57 17.23
CA ILE A 21 -0.32 0.24 17.81
C ILE A 21 -0.49 0.34 19.32
N ARG A 22 -1.17 -0.63 19.94
CA ARG A 22 -1.23 -0.79 21.39
C ARG A 22 -0.78 -2.18 21.78
N VAL A 23 0.09 -2.25 22.79
CA VAL A 23 0.43 -3.48 23.50
C VAL A 23 -0.23 -3.44 24.87
N LEU A 24 -0.95 -4.49 25.26
CA LEU A 24 -1.71 -4.57 26.50
C LEU A 24 -1.47 -5.91 27.18
N SER A 25 -1.13 -5.90 28.47
CA SER A 25 -1.12 -7.12 29.28
C SER A 25 -2.56 -7.53 29.64
N LEU A 26 -2.96 -8.74 29.23
CA LEU A 26 -4.30 -9.26 29.55
C LEU A 26 -4.47 -9.61 31.04
N ALA A 27 -3.37 -9.94 31.72
CA ALA A 27 -3.39 -10.25 33.16
C ALA A 27 -3.39 -8.99 34.03
N GLN A 28 -2.79 -7.89 33.53
CA GLN A 28 -2.70 -6.61 34.23
C GLN A 28 -2.96 -5.46 33.25
N PRO A 29 -4.22 -5.10 32.97
CA PRO A 29 -4.57 -4.13 31.92
C PRO A 29 -4.05 -2.70 32.11
N THR A 30 -3.51 -2.39 33.29
CA THR A 30 -2.81 -1.14 33.57
C THR A 30 -1.42 -1.09 32.95
N ILE A 31 -0.82 -2.24 32.68
CA ILE A 31 0.43 -2.38 31.93
C ILE A 31 0.07 -2.37 30.45
N ARG A 32 0.23 -1.22 29.82
CA ARG A 32 0.01 -1.01 28.40
C ARG A 32 0.97 0.04 27.86
N ASP A 33 1.18 -0.02 26.56
CA ASP A 33 1.93 0.98 25.83
C ASP A 33 1.26 1.24 24.48
N ASP A 34 1.29 2.48 24.03
CA ASP A 34 0.74 2.92 22.75
C ASP A 34 1.88 3.53 21.93
N SER A 35 1.93 3.30 20.62
CA SER A 35 2.97 3.89 19.76
C SER A 35 3.05 5.40 19.91
N ASP A 36 4.26 5.96 20.00
CA ASP A 36 4.48 7.39 20.24
C ASP A 36 3.78 8.30 19.24
N ALA A 37 3.87 7.93 17.95
CA ALA A 37 3.27 8.67 16.85
C ALA A 37 2.21 7.83 16.11
N PRO A 38 1.22 8.49 15.47
CA PRO A 38 0.36 7.82 14.52
C PRO A 38 1.11 7.50 13.22
N PHE A 39 0.60 6.53 12.48
CA PHE A 39 1.08 6.19 11.14
C PHE A 39 -0.09 6.00 10.16
N SER A 40 0.25 5.92 8.86
CA SER A 40 -0.73 5.74 7.81
C SER A 40 -0.86 4.26 7.42
N ILE A 41 -2.09 3.78 7.35
CA ILE A 41 -2.46 2.54 6.65
C ILE A 41 -2.98 2.98 5.28
N VAL A 42 -2.35 2.51 4.21
CA VAL A 42 -2.68 2.88 2.82
C VAL A 42 -2.86 1.64 1.96
N VAL A 43 -3.67 1.77 0.90
CA VAL A 43 -3.68 0.77 -0.16
C VAL A 43 -2.33 0.81 -0.87
N ALA A 44 -1.72 -0.36 -1.06
CA ALA A 44 -0.45 -0.46 -1.78
C ALA A 44 -0.58 0.17 -3.19
N PRO A 45 0.41 0.93 -3.65
CA PRO A 45 0.36 1.53 -4.98
C PRO A 45 0.39 0.45 -6.06
N THR A 46 -0.38 0.67 -7.13
CA THR A 46 -0.45 -0.21 -8.30
C THR A 46 -0.25 0.60 -9.57
N LEU A 47 0.43 0.00 -10.54
CA LEU A 47 0.58 0.52 -11.90
C LEU A 47 0.58 -0.66 -12.87
N THR A 48 -0.34 -0.63 -13.82
CA THR A 48 -0.50 -1.67 -14.82
C THR A 48 -0.58 -1.04 -16.19
N VAL A 49 0.36 -1.37 -17.08
CA VAL A 49 0.25 -0.99 -18.50
C VAL A 49 -0.84 -1.83 -19.14
N THR A 50 -1.83 -1.18 -19.74
CA THR A 50 -2.95 -1.82 -20.43
C THR A 50 -2.75 -1.87 -21.94
N ALA A 51 -1.94 -0.96 -22.50
CA ALA A 51 -1.45 -1.02 -23.88
C ALA A 51 -0.16 -0.19 -24.04
N PRO A 52 0.84 -0.65 -24.80
CA PRO A 52 1.01 -2.02 -25.26
C PRO A 52 1.32 -2.95 -24.08
N ASN A 53 0.80 -4.17 -24.10
CA ASN A 53 0.94 -5.12 -22.99
C ASN A 53 1.68 -6.42 -23.37
N GLY A 54 2.30 -6.47 -24.56
CA GLY A 54 3.32 -7.48 -24.88
C GLY A 54 3.03 -8.34 -26.12
N GLY A 55 2.11 -7.93 -26.99
CA GLY A 55 1.75 -8.66 -28.21
C GLY A 55 1.55 -7.78 -29.44
N GLU A 56 1.77 -6.48 -29.31
CA GLU A 56 1.48 -5.49 -30.33
C GLU A 56 2.51 -5.53 -31.47
N GLN A 57 2.01 -5.49 -32.70
CA GLN A 57 2.81 -5.24 -33.90
C GLN A 57 2.35 -3.92 -34.50
N TRP A 58 3.25 -2.95 -34.58
CA TRP A 58 2.96 -1.61 -35.08
C TRP A 58 3.72 -1.34 -36.36
N ALA A 59 3.04 -0.70 -37.32
CA ALA A 59 3.67 -0.28 -38.56
C ALA A 59 4.61 0.91 -38.29
N VAL A 60 5.71 0.98 -39.03
CA VAL A 60 6.68 2.07 -38.90
C VAL A 60 6.00 3.39 -39.26
N GLY A 61 6.21 4.41 -38.41
CA GLY A 61 5.65 5.74 -38.59
C GLY A 61 4.23 5.93 -38.04
N THR A 62 3.66 4.94 -37.35
CA THR A 62 2.37 5.10 -36.67
C THR A 62 2.54 5.63 -35.25
N GLU A 63 1.70 6.58 -34.85
CA GLU A 63 1.54 6.97 -33.45
C GLU A 63 0.63 5.96 -32.73
N GLN A 64 1.01 5.65 -31.50
CA GLN A 64 0.32 4.66 -30.68
C GLN A 64 0.13 5.22 -29.29
N GLU A 65 -1.08 5.11 -28.78
CA GLU A 65 -1.43 5.58 -27.45
C GLU A 65 -0.94 4.56 -26.41
N ILE A 66 -0.14 5.04 -25.46
CA ILE A 66 0.27 4.24 -24.30
C ILE A 66 -0.77 4.43 -23.20
N ARG A 67 -1.31 3.32 -22.71
CA ARG A 67 -2.35 3.31 -21.67
C ARG A 67 -1.89 2.52 -20.46
N TRP A 68 -2.23 3.04 -19.29
CA TRP A 68 -2.02 2.36 -18.01
C TRP A 68 -3.14 2.68 -17.05
N THR A 69 -3.32 1.83 -16.05
CA THR A 69 -4.18 2.07 -14.89
C THR A 69 -3.33 2.14 -13.63
N THR A 70 -3.68 3.05 -12.71
CA THR A 70 -2.99 3.23 -11.43
C THR A 70 -3.96 3.69 -10.35
N ASN A 71 -3.66 3.37 -9.09
CA ASN A 71 -4.37 3.92 -7.92
C ASN A 71 -3.65 5.14 -7.31
N LEU A 72 -2.58 5.64 -7.94
CA LEU A 72 -1.89 6.86 -7.53
C LEU A 72 -2.76 8.08 -7.85
N ARG A 73 -2.95 8.97 -6.85
CA ARG A 73 -3.69 10.22 -7.05
C ARG A 73 -2.88 11.15 -7.96
N GLY A 74 -3.31 11.34 -9.20
CA GLY A 74 -2.68 12.23 -10.18
C GLY A 74 -2.21 11.57 -11.49
N GLY A 75 -2.65 10.34 -11.79
CA GLY A 75 -2.24 9.58 -12.97
C GLY A 75 -2.75 10.13 -14.31
N SER A 76 -2.31 11.31 -14.72
CA SER A 76 -2.26 11.72 -16.12
C SER A 76 -0.83 12.17 -16.41
N VAL A 77 0.05 11.19 -16.67
CA VAL A 77 1.33 11.48 -17.32
C VAL A 77 0.99 11.71 -18.79
N HIS A 78 1.10 12.95 -19.26
CA HIS A 78 1.17 13.24 -20.68
C HIS A 78 2.65 13.11 -21.06
N LEU A 79 2.96 12.19 -21.97
CA LEU A 79 4.21 12.18 -22.74
C LEU A 79 3.94 12.84 -24.09
#